data_AF-A0A975ZBV7-F1
#
_entry.id   AF-A0A975ZBV7-F1
#
_cell.length_a   1.000
_cell.length_b   1.000
_cell.length_c   1.000
_cell.angle_alpha   90.00
_cell.angle_beta   90.00
_cell.angle_gamma   90.00
#
_symmetry.space_group_name_H-M   'P 1'
#
loop_
_entity.id
_entity.type
_entity.pdbx_description
1 polymer ?
#
loop_
_entity_poly.entity_id
_entity_poly.type
_entity_poly.pdbx_seq_one_letter_code
_entity_poly.pdbx_strand_id
1 'polypeptide(L)'
;MGHGLTLTEALCAQLGDAAPALSPVDWEIGRLVLAPEHRADVNALGHCLHLALTYSCARTRVDHYYAACTHVLSRLYRRFEFAAFARDVPLAGTGKAYTLIRGKPAQIAQALEGKLPTLRPQ
;
A
#
# COMPACT_ATOMS: atom_id res chain seq x y z
N MET A 1 0.34 4.70 -12.25
CA MET A 1 -1.14 4.65 -12.12
C MET A 1 -1.72 5.49 -13.26
N GLY A 2 -3.02 5.44 -13.52
CA GLY A 2 -3.68 6.14 -14.63
C GLY A 2 -4.18 5.22 -15.75
N HIS A 3 -4.33 3.92 -15.51
CA HIS A 3 -4.88 2.97 -16.49
C HIS A 3 -6.30 2.50 -16.16
N GLY A 4 -6.82 2.84 -14.97
CA GLY A 4 -8.17 2.45 -14.54
C GLY A 4 -8.35 0.95 -14.31
N LEU A 5 -7.26 0.25 -13.98
CA LEU A 5 -7.23 -1.21 -13.83
C LEU A 5 -7.26 -1.65 -12.37
N THR A 6 -6.93 -0.76 -11.43
CA THR A 6 -6.79 -1.12 -10.02
C THR A 6 -7.99 -0.70 -9.19
N LEU A 7 -8.15 -1.36 -8.03
CA LEU A 7 -9.20 -0.99 -7.08
C LEU A 7 -8.99 0.43 -6.54
N THR A 8 -7.74 0.85 -6.30
CA THR A 8 -7.47 2.21 -5.83
C THR A 8 -7.88 3.26 -6.87
N GLU A 9 -7.63 3.01 -8.17
CA GLU A 9 -8.07 3.92 -9.23
C GLU A 9 -9.59 4.03 -9.28
N ALA A 10 -10.30 2.90 -9.23
CA ALA A 10 -11.77 2.88 -9.23
C ALA A 10 -12.36 3.65 -8.03
N LEU A 11 -11.76 3.51 -6.85
CA LEU A 11 -12.19 4.21 -5.64
C LEU A 11 -11.77 5.70 -5.65
N CYS A 12 -10.61 6.06 -6.20
CA CYS A 12 -10.22 7.45 -6.40
C CYS A 12 -11.16 8.17 -7.37
N ALA A 13 -11.60 7.51 -8.44
CA ALA A 13 -12.57 8.08 -9.37
C ALA A 13 -13.91 8.41 -8.69
N GLN A 14 -14.35 7.60 -7.71
CA GLN A 14 -15.56 7.88 -6.92
C GLN A 14 -15.41 9.09 -6.00
N LEU A 15 -14.20 9.36 -5.52
CA LEU A 15 -13.93 10.51 -4.65
C LEU A 15 -13.87 11.85 -5.43
N GLY A 16 -13.73 11.81 -6.76
CA GLY A 16 -13.63 13.00 -7.59
C GLY A 16 -12.50 13.92 -7.13
N ASP A 17 -12.81 15.20 -6.94
CA ASP A 17 -11.84 16.24 -6.54
C ASP A 17 -11.20 16.02 -5.16
N ALA A 18 -11.79 15.15 -4.32
CA ALA A 18 -11.20 14.80 -3.02
C ALA A 18 -10.05 13.78 -3.14
N ALA A 19 -9.91 13.09 -4.29
CA ALA A 19 -8.79 12.19 -4.51
C ALA A 19 -7.51 12.97 -4.93
N PRO A 20 -6.33 12.50 -4.52
CA PRO A 20 -5.09 13.03 -5.07
C PRO A 20 -5.00 12.76 -6.57
N ALA A 21 -4.42 13.72 -7.30
CA ALA A 21 -4.12 13.54 -8.72
C ALA A 21 -3.11 12.40 -8.90
N LEU A 22 -3.57 11.30 -9.51
CA LEU A 22 -2.74 10.13 -9.77
C LEU A 22 -1.84 10.39 -10.97
N SER A 23 -0.56 10.01 -10.83
CA SER A 23 0.46 10.19 -11.86
C SER A 23 0.88 8.85 -12.51
N PRO A 24 1.36 8.85 -13.76
CA PRO A 24 1.98 7.68 -14.38
C PRO A 24 3.13 7.09 -13.56
N VAL A 25 3.86 7.91 -12.80
CA VAL A 25 4.96 7.47 -11.91
C VAL A 25 4.49 7.01 -10.53
N ASP A 26 3.20 7.10 -10.22
CA ASP A 26 2.65 6.51 -8.99
C ASP A 26 2.38 5.02 -9.18
N TRP A 27 2.51 4.24 -8.12
CA TRP A 27 2.34 2.78 -8.18
C TRP A 27 1.30 2.34 -7.16
N GLU A 28 0.56 1.28 -7.47
CA GLU A 28 -0.26 0.59 -6.46
C GLU A 28 0.51 -0.59 -5.89
N ILE A 29 0.55 -0.71 -4.57
CA ILE A 29 0.94 -1.93 -3.88
C ILE A 29 -0.34 -2.59 -3.37
N GLY A 30 -0.66 -3.75 -3.92
CA GLY A 30 -1.86 -4.48 -3.57
C GLY A 30 -1.67 -5.99 -3.63
N ARG A 31 -2.72 -6.72 -3.27
CA ARG A 31 -2.78 -8.20 -3.33
C ARG A 31 -1.68 -8.91 -2.54
N LEU A 32 -1.12 -8.24 -1.54
CA LEU A 32 -0.24 -8.91 -0.60
C LEU A 32 -1.07 -9.80 0.33
N VAL A 33 -0.91 -11.10 0.17
CA VAL A 33 -1.64 -12.11 0.95
C VAL A 33 -0.61 -12.96 1.69
N LEU A 34 -0.67 -12.91 3.01
CA LEU A 34 0.07 -13.81 3.88
C LEU A 34 -0.82 -15.02 4.21
N ALA A 35 -0.19 -16.18 4.40
CA ALA A 35 -0.87 -17.35 4.94
C ALA A 35 -1.54 -16.98 6.28
N PRO A 36 -2.72 -17.55 6.60
CA PRO A 36 -3.49 -17.18 7.79
C PRO A 36 -2.66 -17.04 9.08
N GLU A 37 -1.76 -17.98 9.32
CA GLU A 37 -0.82 -18.06 10.44
C GLU A 37 0.19 -16.90 10.52
N HIS A 38 0.41 -16.19 9.41
CA HIS A 38 1.36 -15.07 9.31
C HIS A 38 0.67 -13.71 9.13
N ARG A 39 -0.66 -13.62 9.07
CA ARG A 39 -1.37 -12.35 8.80
C ARG A 39 -1.18 -11.29 9.89
N ALA A 40 -0.89 -11.71 11.12
CA ALA A 40 -0.56 -10.82 12.22
C ALA A 40 0.94 -10.47 12.30
N ASP A 41 1.79 -11.15 11.51
CA ASP A 41 3.22 -10.94 11.49
C ASP A 41 3.58 -9.68 10.69
N VAL A 42 3.86 -8.61 11.45
CA VAL A 42 4.26 -7.31 10.94
C VAL A 42 5.59 -7.39 10.18
N ASN A 43 6.49 -8.29 10.59
CA ASN A 43 7.82 -8.42 9.99
C ASN A 43 7.72 -9.11 8.63
N ALA A 44 6.88 -10.14 8.50
CA ALA A 44 6.59 -10.77 7.22
C ALA A 44 6.02 -9.76 6.21
N LEU A 45 5.04 -8.96 6.64
CA LEU A 45 4.51 -7.85 5.83
C LEU A 45 5.60 -6.85 5.44
N GLY A 46 6.42 -6.41 6.39
CA GLY A 46 7.52 -5.48 6.15
C GLY A 46 8.53 -6.03 5.15
N HIS A 47 8.87 -7.32 5.25
CA HIS A 47 9.77 -7.99 4.32
C HIS A 47 9.21 -8.01 2.90
N CYS A 48 7.94 -8.39 2.73
CA CYS A 48 7.29 -8.35 1.41
C CYS A 48 7.25 -6.94 0.83
N LEU A 49 7.00 -5.94 1.67
CA LEU A 49 6.98 -4.53 1.26
C LEU A 49 8.36 -4.07 0.80
N HIS A 50 9.41 -4.45 1.54
CA HIS A 50 10.79 -4.15 1.18
C HIS A 50 11.16 -4.75 -0.18
N LEU A 51 10.80 -6.01 -0.46
CA LEU A 51 11.03 -6.63 -1.75
C LEU A 51 10.33 -5.86 -2.90
N ALA A 52 9.08 -5.44 -2.69
CA ALA A 52 8.34 -4.66 -3.67
C ALA A 52 8.98 -3.29 -3.93
N LEU A 53 9.41 -2.61 -2.87
CA LEU A 53 10.09 -1.32 -2.96
C LEU A 53 11.42 -1.43 -3.72
N THR A 54 12.29 -2.36 -3.30
CA THR A 54 13.59 -2.58 -3.93
C THR A 54 13.44 -2.88 -5.43
N TYR A 55 12.48 -3.73 -5.79
CA TYR A 55 12.21 -4.05 -7.19
C TYR A 55 11.77 -2.82 -8.00
N SER A 56 10.81 -2.06 -7.50
CA SER A 56 10.21 -0.96 -8.27
C SER A 56 11.12 0.27 -8.34
N CYS A 57 11.77 0.66 -7.24
CA CYS A 57 12.73 1.75 -7.21
C CYS A 57 13.98 1.50 -8.08
N ALA A 58 14.37 0.24 -8.27
CA ALA A 58 15.48 -0.10 -9.16
C ALA A 58 15.14 0.02 -10.66
N ARG A 59 13.85 0.03 -11.03
CA ARG A 59 13.40 -0.01 -12.43
C ARG A 59 12.86 1.32 -12.92
N THR A 60 12.26 2.11 -12.05
CA THR A 60 11.65 3.37 -12.42
C THR A 60 11.60 4.33 -11.25
N ARG A 61 11.42 5.61 -11.57
CA ARG A 61 11.03 6.60 -10.58
C ARG A 61 9.61 6.29 -10.09
N VAL A 62 9.47 6.20 -8.77
CA VAL A 62 8.18 6.11 -8.09
C VAL A 62 8.04 7.32 -7.19
N ASP A 63 6.97 8.09 -7.35
CA ASP A 63 6.73 9.27 -6.49
C ASP A 63 5.90 8.89 -5.26
N HIS A 64 4.84 8.10 -5.44
CA HIS A 64 4.04 7.55 -4.34
C HIS A 64 3.63 6.10 -4.61
N TYR A 65 3.49 5.35 -3.51
CA TYR A 65 2.73 4.11 -3.49
C TYR A 65 1.33 4.36 -2.93
N TYR A 66 0.35 3.76 -3.58
CA TYR A 66 -1.05 3.74 -3.18
C TYR A 66 -1.50 2.33 -2.82
N ALA A 67 -2.53 2.23 -1.98
CA ALA A 67 -3.25 0.98 -1.78
C ALA A 67 -4.69 1.24 -1.31
N ALA A 68 -5.61 0.35 -1.74
CA ALA A 68 -6.92 0.19 -1.14
C ALA A 68 -6.88 -1.01 -0.18
N CYS A 69 -7.20 -0.79 1.09
CA CYS A 69 -7.15 -1.84 2.11
C CYS A 69 -8.30 -1.72 3.11
N THR A 70 -8.51 -2.77 3.92
CA THR A 70 -9.48 -2.68 5.01
C THR A 70 -8.99 -1.71 6.10
N HIS A 71 -9.90 -1.22 6.93
CA HIS A 71 -9.57 -0.33 8.05
C HIS A 71 -8.56 -0.93 9.04
N VAL A 72 -8.57 -2.25 9.21
CA VAL A 72 -7.61 -2.95 10.07
C VAL A 72 -6.23 -2.93 9.43
N LEU A 73 -6.14 -3.24 8.14
CA LEU A 73 -4.86 -3.22 7.42
C LEU A 73 -4.27 -1.81 7.32
N SER A 74 -5.09 -0.78 7.11
CA SER A 74 -4.58 0.59 7.05
C SER A 74 -3.85 0.99 8.33
N ARG A 75 -4.32 0.52 9.51
CA ARG A 75 -3.63 0.74 10.79
C ARG A 75 -2.26 0.07 10.83
N LEU A 76 -2.13 -1.11 10.24
CA LEU A 76 -0.88 -1.85 10.14
C LEU A 76 0.11 -1.15 9.19
N TYR A 77 -0.37 -0.69 8.03
CA TYR A 77 0.45 0.03 7.05
C TYR A 77 1.01 1.36 7.55
N ARG A 78 0.36 2.02 8.52
CA ARG A 78 0.93 3.21 9.21
C ARG A 78 2.29 2.94 9.84
N ARG A 79 2.61 1.70 10.21
CA ARG A 79 3.94 1.33 10.74
C ARG A 79 5.05 1.47 9.70
N PHE A 80 4.70 1.60 8.44
CA PHE A 80 5.62 1.78 7.31
C PHE A 80 5.40 3.14 6.64
N GLU A 81 4.95 4.15 7.39
CA GLU A 81 4.77 5.54 6.91
C GLU A 81 3.72 5.73 5.80
N PHE A 82 2.78 4.79 5.65
CA PHE A 82 1.57 5.04 4.87
C PHE A 82 0.58 5.90 5.65
N ALA A 83 0.00 6.91 5.00
CA ALA A 83 -1.05 7.75 5.52
C ALA A 83 -2.37 7.49 4.78
N ALA A 84 -3.47 7.40 5.53
CA ALA A 84 -4.81 7.37 4.95
C ALA A 84 -5.19 8.75 4.44
N PHE A 85 -5.60 8.84 3.17
CA PHE A 85 -6.15 10.08 2.59
C PHE A 85 -7.66 10.00 2.38
N ALA A 86 -8.24 8.79 2.36
CA ALA A 86 -9.68 8.59 2.39
C ALA A 86 -10.01 7.35 3.23
N ARG A 87 -11.15 7.37 3.93
CA ARG A 87 -11.63 6.30 4.80
C ARG A 87 -13.09 6.03 4.50
N ASP A 88 -13.53 4.81 4.80
CA ASP A 88 -14.92 4.38 4.68
C ASP A 88 -15.46 4.57 3.25
N VAL A 89 -14.58 4.41 2.25
CA VAL A 89 -14.93 4.57 0.83
C VAL A 89 -15.71 3.32 0.41
N PRO A 90 -17.00 3.44 0.08
CA PRO A 90 -17.83 2.28 -0.25
C PRO A 90 -17.41 1.69 -1.58
N LEU A 91 -17.40 0.36 -1.68
CA LEU A 91 -17.26 -0.32 -2.97
C LEU A 91 -18.66 -0.59 -3.53
N ALA A 92 -18.99 0.10 -4.64
CA ALA A 92 -20.28 0.00 -5.31
C ALA A 92 -20.72 -1.46 -5.56
N GLY A 93 -22.01 -1.73 -5.33
CA GLY A 93 -22.58 -3.07 -5.48
C GLY A 93 -22.19 -4.06 -4.37
N THR A 94 -21.53 -3.60 -3.31
CA THR A 94 -21.15 -4.44 -2.16
C THR A 94 -21.45 -3.74 -0.84
N GLY A 95 -21.51 -4.50 0.26
CA GLY A 95 -21.53 -3.95 1.62
C GLY A 95 -20.14 -3.64 2.19
N LYS A 96 -19.10 -3.55 1.36
CA LYS A 96 -17.71 -3.37 1.80
C LYS A 96 -17.29 -1.92 1.67
N ALA A 97 -16.44 -1.48 2.61
CA ALA A 97 -15.79 -0.18 2.58
C ALA A 97 -14.27 -0.34 2.75
N TYR A 98 -13.52 0.58 2.14
CA TYR A 98 -12.07 0.56 2.10
C TYR A 98 -11.48 1.88 2.65
N THR A 99 -10.26 1.77 3.15
CA THR A 99 -9.37 2.90 3.40
C THR A 99 -8.37 3.00 2.25
N LEU A 100 -8.25 4.19 1.67
CA LEU A 100 -7.21 4.50 0.70
C LEU A 100 -6.01 5.12 1.42
N ILE A 101 -4.86 4.53 1.20
CA ILE A 101 -3.59 4.95 1.80
C ILE A 101 -2.59 5.32 0.72
N ARG A 102 -1.66 6.21 1.07
CA ARG A 102 -0.50 6.55 0.25
C ARG A 102 0.75 6.70 1.09
N GLY A 103 1.92 6.48 0.50
CA GLY A 103 3.21 6.74 1.15
C GLY A 103 4.31 7.03 0.12
N LYS A 104 5.36 7.74 0.55
CA LYS A 104 6.51 8.02 -0.31
C LYS A 104 7.55 6.90 -0.20
N PRO A 105 8.14 6.43 -1.32
CA PRO A 105 9.11 5.33 -1.28
C PRO A 105 10.25 5.53 -0.28
N ALA A 106 10.83 6.74 -0.22
CA ALA A 106 11.94 7.04 0.70
C ALA A 106 11.54 6.92 2.19
N GLN A 107 10.34 7.39 2.55
CA GLN A 107 9.82 7.31 3.92
C GLN A 107 9.50 5.87 4.31
N ILE A 108 8.88 5.13 3.39
CA ILE A 108 8.58 3.71 3.59
C ILE A 108 9.87 2.91 3.73
N ALA A 109 10.86 3.14 2.86
CA ALA A 109 12.16 2.46 2.92
C ALA A 109 12.87 2.71 4.26
N GLN A 110 12.93 3.98 4.69
CA GLN A 110 13.50 4.34 5.99
C GLN A 110 12.77 3.65 7.16
N ALA A 111 11.44 3.57 7.10
CA ALA A 111 10.65 2.89 8.13
C ALA A 111 10.86 1.38 8.18
N LEU A 112 11.38 0.79 7.09
CA LEU A 112 11.67 -0.64 6.97
C LEU A 112 13.09 -1.01 7.42
N GLU A 113 14.08 -0.12 7.29
CA GLU A 113 15.50 -0.40 7.63
C GLU A 113 15.70 -0.94 9.05
N GLY A 114 14.91 -0.50 10.03
CA GLY A 114 14.97 -0.98 11.41
C GLY A 114 14.08 -2.20 11.73
N LYS A 115 13.35 -2.74 10.74
CA LYS A 115 12.28 -3.74 10.94
C LYS A 115 12.47 -5.02 10.15
N LEU A 116 13.48 -5.08 9.28
CA LEU A 116 13.77 -6.27 8.51
C LEU A 116 14.44 -7.31 9.42
N PRO A 117 13.88 -8.52 9.54
CA PRO A 117 14.58 -9.60 10.21
C PRO A 117 15.90 -9.86 9.47
N THR A 118 17.00 -9.95 10.22
CA THR A 118 18.22 -10.58 9.70
C THR A 118 17.84 -12.01 9.34
N LEU A 119 17.86 -12.33 8.05
CA LEU A 119 17.67 -13.69 7.57
C LEU A 119 18.72 -14.56 8.26
N ARG A 120 18.29 -15.35 9.26
CA ARG A 120 19.11 -16.44 9.76
C ARG A 120 18.86 -17.61 8.81
N PRO A 121 19.88 -18.13 8.11
CA PRO A 121 19.72 -19.40 7.41
C PRO A 121 19.32 -20.46 8.45
N GLN A 122 18.28 -21.23 8.11
CA GLN A 122 17.94 -22.46 8.83
C GLN A 122 18.89 -23.58 8.41
#